data_AF-A0A419SZU3-F1
#
_entry.id   AF-A0A419SZU3-F1
#
_cell.length_a   1.000
_cell.length_b   1.000
_cell.length_c   1.000
_cell.angle_alpha   90.00
_cell.angle_beta   90.00
_cell.angle_gamma   90.00
#
_symmetry.space_group_name_H-M   'P 1'
#
loop_
_entity.id
_entity.type
_entity.pdbx_description
1 polymer ?
#
loop_
_entity_poly.entity_id
_entity_poly.type
_entity_poly.pdbx_seq_one_letter_code
_entity_poly.pdbx_strand_id
1 'polypeptide(L)'
;MAFTAEQIVITGIPVEHLNGLTISCVPGEHSCLNLSGYAASENGEEALFEFTENDSITISVKEGGRLFSGILTSVSLTEEGGGIRIEAEAKSRSILLDQKKKSRSFQDVSITYNQLFQTILADYPGSEMKLSIPDKPLGEIAIQYEETDWQFIKRMLSMLNGVLTCRSVSNNISLYGGIPNIPFGKWEYEKAGYRKEMGEYSYWSMEGGSVSDNDFLILDAKTYYVPEIFEQVSVEGKNFVIRRLFSELKKGLIYSHLELQKKEGILQRSRYPMHIIGVALNGKVLEISGTKIKVHLDIDKGNGKDVYWFPFSTLSASPDGSGWYYMPEKGDNVRIYFPSKHTKDVIAVSAVSSYDGKSEGVPDRMGSSSTKYLSNPHGQEMRLAADGIYLSSSKGSASVKIGNGGDVTLSAKGTIQIEAQNNLELSAEEAISLEALETAVVTCVKGGAVKMISDGKLLIQGTEVKVN
;
A
#
# COMPACT_ATOMS: atom_id res chain seq x y z
N MET A 1 -4.40 -45.29 -14.51
CA MET A 1 -4.18 -45.75 -15.90
C MET A 1 -3.25 -44.78 -16.58
N ALA A 2 -2.37 -45.26 -17.45
CA ALA A 2 -1.49 -44.40 -18.24
C ALA A 2 -2.29 -43.76 -19.39
N PHE A 3 -2.13 -42.46 -19.60
CA PHE A 3 -2.77 -41.76 -20.73
C PHE A 3 -1.86 -41.81 -21.96
N THR A 4 -2.39 -42.20 -23.11
CA THR A 4 -1.66 -42.21 -24.38
C THR A 4 -1.87 -40.90 -25.15
N ALA A 5 -0.95 -40.56 -26.05
CA ALA A 5 -1.07 -39.37 -26.91
C ALA A 5 -2.40 -39.32 -27.68
N GLU A 6 -2.89 -40.46 -28.17
CA GLU A 6 -4.13 -40.58 -28.95
C GLU A 6 -5.40 -40.30 -28.15
N GLN A 7 -5.31 -40.38 -26.81
CA GLN A 7 -6.40 -40.06 -25.91
C GLN A 7 -6.44 -38.57 -25.55
N ILE A 8 -5.40 -37.79 -25.87
CA ILE A 8 -5.32 -36.38 -25.54
C ILE A 8 -6.15 -35.59 -26.54
N VAL A 9 -7.02 -34.73 -26.03
CA VAL A 9 -7.84 -33.79 -26.79
C VAL A 9 -7.36 -32.38 -26.47
N ILE A 10 -6.95 -31.68 -27.52
CA ILE A 10 -6.46 -30.30 -27.48
C ILE A 10 -7.57 -29.43 -28.04
N THR A 11 -7.93 -28.37 -27.32
CA THR A 11 -8.92 -27.39 -27.74
C THR A 11 -8.32 -26.00 -27.63
N GLY A 12 -8.59 -25.14 -28.61
CA GLY A 12 -8.06 -23.78 -28.69
C GLY A 12 -6.90 -23.60 -29.67
N ILE A 13 -6.26 -24.67 -30.14
CA ILE A 13 -5.23 -24.62 -31.20
C ILE A 13 -5.39 -25.82 -32.16
N PRO A 14 -5.10 -25.67 -33.47
CA PRO A 14 -5.36 -26.69 -34.48
C PRO A 14 -4.23 -27.75 -34.55
N VAL A 15 -4.04 -28.49 -33.46
CA VAL A 15 -3.04 -29.58 -33.38
C VAL A 15 -3.70 -30.92 -33.62
N GLU A 16 -3.26 -31.66 -34.62
CA GLU A 16 -3.74 -33.03 -34.91
C GLU A 16 -2.78 -34.10 -34.41
N HIS A 17 -1.47 -33.90 -34.61
CA HIS A 17 -0.44 -34.84 -34.20
C HIS A 17 0.42 -34.23 -33.10
N LEU A 18 0.17 -34.66 -31.85
CA LEU A 18 0.92 -34.21 -30.68
C LEU A 18 2.26 -34.94 -30.59
N ASN A 19 3.37 -34.20 -30.63
CA ASN A 19 4.73 -34.72 -30.48
C ASN A 19 5.27 -34.52 -29.07
N GLY A 20 5.00 -33.36 -28.49
CA GLY A 20 5.53 -32.94 -27.20
C GLY A 20 4.45 -32.26 -26.37
N LEU A 21 4.43 -32.58 -25.08
CA LEU A 21 3.58 -31.95 -24.09
C LEU A 21 4.35 -31.91 -22.79
N THR A 22 4.45 -30.75 -22.16
CA THR A 22 4.90 -30.65 -20.77
C THR A 22 3.95 -29.77 -19.96
N ILE A 23 3.68 -30.17 -18.73
CA ILE A 23 2.89 -29.40 -17.77
C ILE A 23 3.71 -29.28 -16.51
N SER A 24 3.94 -28.05 -16.04
CA SER A 24 4.67 -27.79 -14.80
C SER A 24 3.82 -27.01 -13.81
N CYS A 25 3.85 -27.42 -12.54
CA CYS A 25 3.20 -26.73 -11.44
C CYS A 25 4.19 -26.59 -10.28
N VAL A 26 4.50 -25.34 -9.93
CA VAL A 26 5.41 -25.00 -8.83
C VAL A 26 4.77 -23.90 -7.99
N PRO A 27 4.71 -24.04 -6.66
CA PRO A 27 4.20 -23.00 -5.78
C PRO A 27 4.93 -21.68 -5.99
N GLY A 28 4.15 -20.60 -6.04
CA GLY A 28 4.60 -19.26 -6.36
C GLY A 28 4.59 -18.93 -7.85
N GLU A 29 4.54 -19.90 -8.73
CA GLU A 29 4.57 -19.68 -10.18
C GLU A 29 3.21 -19.99 -10.82
N HIS A 30 2.96 -19.41 -11.99
CA HIS A 30 1.84 -19.84 -12.82
C HIS A 30 2.12 -21.24 -13.36
N SER A 31 1.15 -22.15 -13.31
CA SER A 31 1.32 -23.45 -13.99
C SER A 31 1.51 -23.21 -15.49
N CYS A 32 2.52 -23.84 -16.08
CA CYS A 32 2.84 -23.68 -17.48
C CYS A 32 2.53 -24.96 -18.26
N LEU A 33 2.13 -24.78 -19.50
CA LEU A 33 1.98 -25.80 -20.52
C LEU A 33 2.89 -25.42 -21.69
N ASN A 34 3.73 -26.35 -22.12
CA ASN A 34 4.39 -26.28 -23.42
C ASN A 34 3.90 -27.44 -24.28
N LEU A 35 3.59 -27.16 -25.53
CA LEU A 35 3.05 -28.12 -26.47
C LEU A 35 3.76 -27.99 -27.80
N SER A 36 4.05 -29.12 -28.44
CA SER A 36 4.51 -29.16 -29.83
C SER A 36 3.83 -30.28 -30.62
N GLY A 37 3.52 -30.01 -31.88
CA GLY A 37 2.84 -30.96 -32.74
C GLY A 37 2.77 -30.51 -34.19
N TYR A 38 1.97 -31.20 -35.00
CA TYR A 38 1.71 -30.83 -36.39
C TYR A 38 0.22 -30.54 -36.63
N ALA A 39 -0.03 -29.56 -37.48
CA ALA A 39 -1.36 -29.22 -37.97
C ALA A 39 -1.77 -30.11 -39.17
N ALA A 40 -3.08 -30.24 -39.40
CA ALA A 40 -3.67 -30.99 -40.51
C ALA A 40 -3.40 -30.40 -41.90
N SER A 41 -3.31 -29.08 -41.98
CA SER A 41 -3.64 -28.32 -43.19
C SER A 41 -2.54 -27.36 -43.59
N GLU A 42 -2.43 -27.12 -44.89
CA GLU A 42 -1.53 -26.14 -45.51
C GLU A 42 -1.87 -24.67 -45.15
N ASN A 43 -3.01 -24.40 -44.47
CA ASN A 43 -3.47 -23.05 -44.08
C ASN A 43 -3.18 -22.66 -42.61
N GLY A 44 -2.15 -23.23 -41.98
CA GLY A 44 -1.83 -22.91 -40.57
C GLY A 44 -1.59 -21.41 -40.30
N GLU A 45 -1.04 -20.66 -41.26
CA GLU A 45 -0.77 -19.23 -41.11
C GLU A 45 -2.03 -18.38 -40.82
N GLU A 46 -3.18 -18.69 -41.45
CA GLU A 46 -4.42 -17.95 -41.21
C GLU A 46 -4.88 -18.09 -39.75
N ALA A 47 -4.68 -19.27 -39.15
CA ALA A 47 -5.02 -19.51 -37.74
C ALA A 47 -4.18 -18.68 -36.76
N LEU A 48 -2.95 -18.25 -37.13
CA LEU A 48 -2.16 -17.34 -36.29
C LEU A 48 -2.80 -15.94 -36.20
N PHE A 49 -3.40 -15.46 -37.29
CA PHE A 49 -4.04 -14.13 -37.32
C PHE A 49 -5.36 -14.08 -36.54
N GLU A 50 -5.97 -15.23 -36.27
CA GLU A 50 -7.18 -15.32 -35.46
C GLU A 50 -6.91 -15.27 -33.95
N PHE A 51 -5.67 -15.55 -33.51
CA PHE A 51 -5.35 -15.51 -32.09
C PHE A 51 -5.38 -14.07 -31.54
N THR A 52 -6.14 -13.90 -30.46
CA THR A 52 -6.30 -12.66 -29.73
C THR A 52 -5.69 -12.74 -28.33
N GLU A 53 -5.59 -11.59 -27.68
CA GLU A 53 -5.19 -11.51 -26.28
C GLU A 53 -6.18 -12.31 -25.42
N ASN A 54 -5.65 -13.25 -24.63
CA ASN A 54 -6.40 -14.14 -23.73
C ASN A 54 -7.07 -15.36 -24.36
N ASP A 55 -6.71 -15.74 -25.60
CA ASP A 55 -7.18 -17.00 -26.14
C ASP A 55 -6.78 -18.19 -25.28
N SER A 56 -7.72 -19.11 -25.17
CA SER A 56 -7.65 -20.20 -24.20
C SER A 56 -7.24 -21.50 -24.85
N ILE A 57 -6.40 -22.25 -24.14
CA ILE A 57 -6.09 -23.63 -24.47
C ILE A 57 -6.55 -24.56 -23.36
N THR A 58 -7.12 -25.69 -23.73
CA THR A 58 -7.48 -26.76 -22.80
C THR A 58 -6.99 -28.11 -23.31
N ILE A 59 -6.29 -28.82 -22.41
CA ILE A 59 -5.79 -30.18 -22.62
C ILE A 59 -6.63 -31.12 -21.77
N SER A 60 -7.24 -32.11 -22.39
CA SER A 60 -8.12 -33.09 -21.74
C SER A 60 -7.86 -34.49 -22.28
N VAL A 61 -8.45 -35.50 -21.64
CA VAL A 61 -8.39 -36.90 -22.08
C VAL A 61 -9.80 -37.33 -22.49
N LYS A 62 -9.97 -38.02 -23.64
CA LYS A 62 -11.29 -38.41 -24.24
C LYS A 62 -12.28 -39.03 -23.25
N GLU A 63 -11.81 -39.87 -22.33
CA GLU A 63 -12.60 -40.53 -21.28
C GLU A 63 -12.09 -40.19 -19.87
N GLY A 64 -11.33 -39.10 -19.75
CA GLY A 64 -10.70 -38.68 -18.50
C GLY A 64 -11.04 -37.23 -18.14
N GLY A 65 -10.33 -36.76 -17.12
CA GLY A 65 -10.44 -35.37 -16.68
C GLY A 65 -9.67 -34.41 -17.58
N ARG A 66 -9.79 -33.12 -17.25
CA ARG A 66 -8.93 -32.08 -17.79
C ARG A 66 -7.54 -32.18 -17.16
N LEU A 67 -6.50 -32.03 -17.97
CA LEU A 67 -5.10 -32.01 -17.53
C LEU A 67 -4.58 -30.58 -17.36
N PHE A 68 -5.04 -29.65 -18.20
CA PHE A 68 -4.65 -28.24 -18.14
C PHE A 68 -5.73 -27.35 -18.77
N SER A 69 -5.91 -26.16 -18.20
CA SER A 69 -6.68 -25.06 -18.78
C SER A 69 -5.93 -23.75 -18.54
N GLY A 70 -5.63 -23.03 -19.61
CA GLY A 70 -4.85 -21.81 -19.52
C GLY A 70 -5.14 -20.82 -20.64
N ILE A 71 -4.32 -19.79 -20.64
CA ILE A 71 -4.26 -18.71 -21.61
C ILE A 71 -2.99 -18.90 -22.43
N LEU A 72 -3.11 -18.86 -23.75
CA LEU A 72 -1.97 -18.89 -24.68
C LEU A 72 -1.10 -17.64 -24.44
N THR A 73 0.20 -17.87 -24.29
CA THR A 73 1.20 -16.80 -24.12
C THR A 73 2.18 -16.71 -25.27
N SER A 74 2.34 -17.80 -26.03
CA SER A 74 3.12 -17.84 -27.26
C SER A 74 2.57 -18.92 -28.17
N VAL A 75 2.49 -18.65 -29.47
CA VAL A 75 2.22 -19.65 -30.50
C VAL A 75 3.15 -19.35 -31.66
N SER A 76 3.87 -20.36 -32.14
CA SER A 76 4.71 -20.29 -33.32
C SER A 76 4.35 -21.39 -34.30
N LEU A 77 4.43 -21.06 -35.58
CA LEU A 77 4.26 -22.00 -36.69
C LEU A 77 5.54 -22.00 -37.53
N THR A 78 6.01 -23.18 -37.87
CA THR A 78 7.17 -23.39 -38.75
C THR A 78 6.86 -24.47 -39.77
N GLU A 79 7.15 -24.21 -41.04
CA GLU A 79 7.11 -25.25 -42.07
C GLU A 79 8.32 -26.18 -41.89
N GLU A 80 8.07 -27.47 -41.67
CA GLU A 80 9.11 -28.48 -41.49
C GLU A 80 8.66 -29.80 -42.17
N GLY A 81 9.48 -30.34 -43.08
CA GLY A 81 9.26 -31.68 -43.65
C GLY A 81 7.99 -31.84 -44.50
N GLY A 82 7.42 -30.77 -45.04
CA GLY A 82 6.18 -30.79 -45.83
C GLY A 82 4.90 -30.70 -44.98
N GLY A 83 5.00 -30.34 -43.70
CA GLY A 83 3.87 -30.02 -42.84
C GLY A 83 4.13 -28.78 -41.98
N ILE A 84 3.11 -28.33 -41.26
CA ILE A 84 3.19 -27.16 -40.37
C ILE A 84 3.37 -27.64 -38.93
N ARG A 85 4.54 -27.37 -38.36
CA ARG A 85 4.84 -27.59 -36.95
C ARG A 85 4.28 -26.43 -36.12
N ILE A 86 3.57 -26.78 -35.05
CA ILE A 86 3.04 -25.84 -34.05
C ILE A 86 3.86 -26.00 -32.78
N GLU A 87 4.30 -24.89 -32.19
CA GLU A 87 4.77 -24.83 -30.81
C GLU A 87 3.97 -23.78 -30.05
N ALA A 88 3.43 -24.16 -28.90
CA ALA A 88 2.58 -23.29 -28.10
C ALA A 88 3.00 -23.32 -26.63
N GLU A 89 3.01 -22.14 -26.02
CA GLU A 89 3.17 -21.96 -24.58
C GLU A 89 1.88 -21.37 -24.02
N ALA A 90 1.47 -21.86 -22.86
CA ALA A 90 0.35 -21.32 -22.13
C ALA A 90 0.61 -21.31 -20.63
N LYS A 91 -0.05 -20.37 -19.96
CA LYS A 91 -0.05 -20.28 -18.50
C LYS A 91 -1.46 -20.48 -17.96
N SER A 92 -1.60 -21.06 -16.78
CA SER A 92 -2.89 -21.12 -16.09
C SER A 92 -3.53 -19.74 -16.02
N ARG A 93 -4.85 -19.69 -15.87
CA ARG A 93 -5.63 -18.43 -15.82
C ARG A 93 -5.18 -17.44 -14.75
N SER A 94 -4.40 -17.89 -13.76
CA SER A 94 -3.74 -16.99 -12.81
C SER A 94 -2.84 -15.93 -13.47
N ILE A 95 -2.39 -16.13 -14.72
CA ILE A 95 -1.65 -15.12 -15.49
C ILE A 95 -2.42 -13.81 -15.68
N LEU A 96 -3.76 -13.86 -15.67
CA LEU A 96 -4.62 -12.68 -15.74
C LEU A 96 -4.40 -11.72 -14.56
N LEU A 97 -3.94 -12.23 -13.42
CA LEU A 97 -3.58 -11.42 -12.24
C LEU A 97 -2.21 -10.74 -12.39
N ASP A 98 -1.39 -11.14 -13.37
CA ASP A 98 -0.01 -10.68 -13.56
C ASP A 98 0.20 -9.85 -14.85
N GLN A 99 -0.87 -9.30 -15.41
CA GLN A 99 -0.84 -8.51 -16.66
C GLN A 99 -0.57 -7.02 -16.44
N LYS A 100 -1.13 -6.44 -15.35
CA LYS A 100 -1.11 -5.00 -15.13
C LYS A 100 -0.69 -4.66 -13.71
N LYS A 101 0.34 -3.82 -13.60
CA LYS A 101 0.73 -3.19 -12.33
C LYS A 101 -0.34 -2.21 -11.87
N LYS A 102 -0.68 -2.26 -10.60
CA LYS A 102 -1.65 -1.37 -9.93
C LYS A 102 -0.96 -0.63 -8.79
N SER A 103 -1.50 0.54 -8.46
CA SER A 103 -1.13 1.32 -7.28
C SER A 103 -2.39 1.67 -6.51
N ARG A 104 -2.55 1.16 -5.29
CA ARG A 104 -3.69 1.37 -4.38
C ARG A 104 -3.33 1.04 -2.94
N SER A 105 -4.03 1.64 -2.00
CA SER A 105 -3.85 1.48 -0.57
C SER A 105 -5.01 0.71 0.07
N PHE A 106 -4.69 -0.05 1.11
CA PHE A 106 -5.62 -0.74 1.98
C PHE A 106 -5.30 -0.31 3.41
N GLN A 107 -5.94 0.79 3.81
CA GLN A 107 -5.70 1.50 5.07
C GLN A 107 -6.30 0.82 6.31
N ASP A 108 -7.35 0.03 6.14
CA ASP A 108 -8.02 -0.66 7.25
C ASP A 108 -7.20 -1.88 7.69
N VAL A 109 -6.40 -1.72 8.74
CA VAL A 109 -5.54 -2.79 9.28
C VAL A 109 -6.31 -3.89 10.00
N SER A 110 -7.61 -3.70 10.24
CA SER A 110 -8.47 -4.67 10.92
C SER A 110 -9.05 -5.73 9.99
N ILE A 111 -9.10 -5.47 8.68
CA ILE A 111 -9.53 -6.47 7.70
C ILE A 111 -8.58 -7.65 7.72
N THR A 112 -9.10 -8.82 7.37
CA THR A 112 -8.29 -10.02 7.30
C THR A 112 -7.60 -10.18 5.95
N TYR A 113 -6.59 -11.05 5.87
CA TYR A 113 -5.97 -11.43 4.61
C TYR A 113 -7.01 -11.99 3.63
N ASN A 114 -7.92 -12.85 4.08
CA ASN A 114 -8.98 -13.37 3.21
C ASN A 114 -9.87 -12.25 2.64
N GLN A 115 -10.27 -11.27 3.45
CA GLN A 115 -11.05 -10.11 2.99
C GLN A 115 -10.28 -9.25 1.98
N LEU A 116 -8.98 -9.04 2.21
CA LEU A 116 -8.10 -8.37 1.26
C LEU A 116 -8.09 -9.09 -0.09
N PHE A 117 -7.89 -10.41 -0.08
CA PHE A 117 -7.84 -11.21 -1.30
C PHE A 117 -9.19 -11.24 -2.03
N GLN A 118 -10.31 -11.33 -1.31
CA GLN A 118 -11.64 -11.20 -1.90
C GLN A 118 -11.83 -9.84 -2.59
N THR A 119 -11.33 -8.76 -1.98
CA THR A 119 -11.39 -7.41 -2.58
C THR A 119 -10.58 -7.34 -3.88
N ILE A 120 -9.39 -7.95 -3.92
CA ILE A 120 -8.54 -8.00 -5.13
C ILE A 120 -9.21 -8.84 -6.23
N LEU A 121 -9.74 -10.01 -5.85
CA LEU A 121 -10.34 -10.97 -6.77
C LEU A 121 -11.71 -10.54 -7.30
N ALA A 122 -12.37 -9.56 -6.65
CA ALA A 122 -13.62 -8.97 -7.15
C ALA A 122 -13.47 -8.32 -8.55
N ASP A 123 -12.25 -7.90 -8.92
CA ASP A 123 -11.93 -7.40 -10.26
C ASP A 123 -12.01 -8.51 -11.33
N TYR A 124 -12.09 -9.79 -10.93
CA TYR A 124 -12.03 -10.97 -11.81
C TYR A 124 -13.24 -11.89 -11.56
N PRO A 125 -14.35 -11.73 -12.29
CA PRO A 125 -15.56 -12.51 -12.08
C PRO A 125 -15.35 -14.03 -12.14
N GLY A 126 -15.96 -14.76 -11.20
CA GLY A 126 -15.84 -16.21 -11.10
C GLY A 126 -14.50 -16.71 -10.54
N SER A 127 -13.61 -15.81 -10.15
CA SER A 127 -12.37 -16.18 -9.46
C SER A 127 -12.61 -16.58 -8.01
N GLU A 128 -11.75 -17.45 -7.50
CA GLU A 128 -11.79 -17.92 -6.11
C GLU A 128 -10.39 -18.15 -5.56
N MET A 129 -10.27 -18.04 -4.24
CA MET A 129 -9.09 -18.48 -3.52
C MET A 129 -9.49 -19.21 -2.24
N LYS A 130 -8.96 -20.42 -2.07
CA LYS A 130 -9.11 -21.19 -0.83
C LYS A 130 -7.89 -20.94 0.06
N LEU A 131 -8.10 -20.17 1.13
CA LEU A 131 -7.09 -19.94 2.16
C LEU A 131 -7.04 -21.16 3.09
N SER A 132 -5.89 -21.85 3.11
CA SER A 132 -5.63 -23.07 3.89
C SER A 132 -4.59 -22.82 4.98
N ILE A 133 -4.53 -21.58 5.48
CA ILE A 133 -3.73 -21.12 6.61
C ILE A 133 -4.63 -20.27 7.52
N PRO A 134 -4.27 -20.07 8.80
CA PRO A 134 -5.05 -19.23 9.70
C PRO A 134 -5.22 -17.82 9.15
N ASP A 135 -6.48 -17.38 9.00
CA ASP A 135 -6.79 -16.02 8.60
C ASP A 135 -6.58 -15.06 9.77
N LYS A 136 -5.90 -13.95 9.52
CA LYS A 136 -5.50 -12.97 10.54
C LYS A 136 -5.79 -11.56 10.05
N PRO A 137 -5.98 -10.56 10.94
CA PRO A 137 -5.95 -9.16 10.55
C PRO A 137 -4.62 -8.77 9.91
N LEU A 138 -4.63 -7.79 9.01
CA LEU A 138 -3.40 -7.29 8.37
C LEU A 138 -2.41 -6.72 9.39
N GLY A 139 -2.89 -6.00 10.41
CA GLY A 139 -2.08 -5.42 11.48
C GLY A 139 -1.21 -4.22 11.07
N GLU A 140 -0.89 -4.08 9.79
CA GLU A 140 -0.18 -2.96 9.20
C GLU A 140 -0.93 -2.51 7.93
N ILE A 141 -0.79 -1.24 7.55
CA ILE A 141 -1.35 -0.72 6.29
C ILE A 141 -0.76 -1.52 5.12
N ALA A 142 -1.59 -1.97 4.18
CA ALA A 142 -1.10 -2.65 2.99
C ALA A 142 -1.15 -1.71 1.79
N ILE A 143 -0.03 -1.56 1.08
CA ILE A 143 0.03 -0.78 -0.15
C ILE A 143 0.39 -1.74 -1.28
N GLN A 144 -0.42 -1.80 -2.32
CA GLN A 144 -0.02 -2.36 -3.62
C GLN A 144 0.56 -1.18 -4.41
N TYR A 145 1.86 -1.14 -4.65
CA TYR A 145 2.50 -0.01 -5.34
C TYR A 145 3.27 -0.55 -6.54
N GLU A 146 2.89 -0.20 -7.77
CA GLU A 146 3.53 -0.75 -8.98
C GLU A 146 3.68 -2.29 -9.01
N GLU A 147 2.75 -2.99 -8.36
CA GLU A 147 2.69 -4.45 -8.28
C GLU A 147 1.46 -4.95 -9.03
N THR A 148 1.59 -6.07 -9.72
CA THR A 148 0.41 -6.79 -10.23
C THR A 148 -0.39 -7.40 -9.08
N ASP A 149 -1.62 -7.82 -9.33
CA ASP A 149 -2.42 -8.49 -8.29
C ASP A 149 -1.79 -9.81 -7.87
N TRP A 150 -1.17 -10.53 -8.81
CA TRP A 150 -0.42 -11.75 -8.52
C TRP A 150 0.75 -11.48 -7.58
N GLN A 151 1.58 -10.49 -7.89
CA GLN A 151 2.73 -10.09 -7.08
C GLN A 151 2.29 -9.66 -5.67
N PHE A 152 1.21 -8.87 -5.60
CA PHE A 152 0.68 -8.39 -4.34
C PHE A 152 0.12 -9.52 -3.47
N ILE A 153 -0.71 -10.42 -4.03
CA ILE A 153 -1.24 -11.58 -3.30
C ILE A 153 -0.09 -12.48 -2.82
N LYS A 154 0.89 -12.77 -3.68
CA LYS A 154 2.08 -13.57 -3.33
C LYS A 154 2.87 -12.94 -2.20
N ARG A 155 3.03 -11.61 -2.20
CA ARG A 155 3.70 -10.87 -1.12
C ARG A 155 2.89 -10.93 0.19
N MET A 156 1.60 -10.67 0.14
CA MET A 156 0.76 -10.68 1.34
C MET A 156 0.69 -12.08 1.96
N LEU A 157 0.52 -13.15 1.18
CA LEU A 157 0.58 -14.53 1.69
C LEU A 157 1.92 -14.87 2.33
N SER A 158 3.03 -14.36 1.78
CA SER A 158 4.37 -14.62 2.33
C SER A 158 4.56 -14.07 3.76
N MET A 159 3.81 -13.04 4.15
CA MET A 159 3.80 -12.51 5.53
C MET A 159 3.22 -13.52 6.53
N LEU A 160 2.44 -14.49 6.05
CA LEU A 160 1.93 -15.62 6.83
C LEU A 160 2.73 -16.91 6.59
N ASN A 161 3.91 -16.79 5.95
CA ASN A 161 4.73 -17.88 5.45
C ASN A 161 4.01 -18.84 4.49
N GLY A 162 2.87 -18.40 3.94
CA GLY A 162 2.05 -19.18 3.02
C GLY A 162 2.53 -19.07 1.58
N VAL A 163 2.45 -20.19 0.86
CA VAL A 163 2.67 -20.23 -0.60
C VAL A 163 1.40 -19.84 -1.35
N LEU A 164 1.56 -19.26 -2.54
CA LEU A 164 0.47 -19.06 -3.50
C LEU A 164 0.56 -20.14 -4.58
N THR A 165 -0.55 -20.77 -4.98
CA THR A 165 -0.53 -21.75 -6.07
C THR A 165 -1.83 -21.68 -6.85
N CYS A 166 -1.77 -21.90 -8.17
CA CYS A 166 -2.95 -21.96 -9.03
C CYS A 166 -3.37 -23.40 -9.31
N ARG A 167 -4.67 -23.62 -9.52
CA ARG A 167 -5.20 -24.88 -10.03
C ARG A 167 -5.11 -24.90 -11.55
N SER A 168 -4.22 -25.73 -12.09
CA SER A 168 -3.94 -25.82 -13.53
C SER A 168 -5.13 -26.31 -14.37
N VAL A 169 -6.12 -26.97 -13.78
CA VAL A 169 -7.27 -27.56 -14.48
C VAL A 169 -8.52 -26.67 -14.48
N SER A 170 -8.49 -25.53 -13.79
CA SER A 170 -9.68 -24.68 -13.59
C SER A 170 -10.01 -23.81 -14.81
N ASN A 171 -11.30 -23.67 -15.12
CA ASN A 171 -11.78 -22.75 -16.17
C ASN A 171 -11.86 -21.27 -15.72
N ASN A 172 -11.72 -21.03 -14.43
CA ASN A 172 -11.61 -19.69 -13.84
C ASN A 172 -10.29 -19.56 -13.07
N ILE A 173 -9.93 -18.36 -12.63
CA ILE A 173 -8.84 -18.16 -11.69
C ILE A 173 -9.21 -18.86 -10.38
N SER A 174 -8.56 -19.98 -10.07
CA SER A 174 -8.75 -20.72 -8.82
C SER A 174 -7.40 -20.93 -8.15
N LEU A 175 -7.29 -20.44 -6.92
CA LEU A 175 -6.03 -20.30 -6.20
C LEU A 175 -6.07 -21.01 -4.84
N TYR A 176 -4.92 -21.48 -4.40
CA TYR A 176 -4.65 -21.92 -3.04
C TYR A 176 -3.71 -20.92 -2.37
N GLY A 177 -4.14 -20.38 -1.23
CA GLY A 177 -3.27 -19.68 -0.28
C GLY A 177 -2.88 -20.65 0.83
N GLY A 178 -1.66 -21.17 0.78
CA GLY A 178 -1.20 -22.28 1.63
C GLY A 178 -1.54 -23.65 1.05
N ILE A 179 -1.41 -24.69 1.89
CA ILE A 179 -1.53 -26.09 1.46
C ILE A 179 -2.93 -26.64 1.80
N PRO A 180 -3.81 -26.86 0.82
CA PRO A 180 -5.13 -27.44 1.06
C PRO A 180 -5.04 -28.91 1.45
N ASN A 181 -6.08 -29.41 2.13
CA ASN A 181 -6.26 -30.84 2.36
C ASN A 181 -6.91 -31.49 1.12
N ILE A 182 -6.09 -32.05 0.22
CA ILE A 182 -6.54 -32.79 -0.97
C ILE A 182 -6.24 -34.28 -0.74
N PRO A 183 -7.25 -35.16 -0.66
CA PRO A 183 -7.04 -36.59 -0.42
C PRO A 183 -6.22 -37.26 -1.52
N PHE A 184 -5.49 -38.32 -1.16
CA PHE A 184 -4.77 -39.13 -2.13
C PHE A 184 -5.72 -39.79 -3.13
N GLY A 185 -5.53 -39.49 -4.40
CA GLY A 185 -6.16 -40.17 -5.52
C GLY A 185 -5.74 -41.63 -5.60
N LYS A 186 -6.58 -42.46 -6.21
CA LYS A 186 -6.29 -43.88 -6.39
C LYS A 186 -5.38 -44.08 -7.61
N TRP A 187 -4.07 -43.84 -7.45
CA TRP A 187 -3.07 -44.08 -8.49
C TRP A 187 -1.76 -44.65 -7.91
N GLU A 188 -0.99 -45.31 -8.77
CA GLU A 188 0.27 -45.98 -8.42
C GLU A 188 1.47 -45.09 -8.71
N TYR A 189 2.54 -45.27 -7.95
CA TYR A 189 3.79 -44.53 -8.14
C TYR A 189 5.02 -45.37 -7.81
N GLU A 190 6.14 -45.00 -8.43
CA GLU A 190 7.47 -45.55 -8.18
C GLU A 190 8.31 -44.51 -7.44
N LYS A 191 9.02 -44.93 -6.39
CA LYS A 191 9.97 -44.07 -5.66
C LYS A 191 11.26 -43.96 -6.45
N ALA A 192 11.71 -42.74 -6.72
CA ALA A 192 12.91 -42.45 -7.50
C ALA A 192 14.14 -42.13 -6.64
N GLY A 193 13.95 -41.51 -5.47
CA GLY A 193 15.05 -41.12 -4.58
C GLY A 193 14.63 -40.19 -3.46
N TYR A 194 15.55 -39.89 -2.56
CA TYR A 194 15.37 -38.96 -1.45
C TYR A 194 16.46 -37.90 -1.45
N ARG A 195 16.09 -36.67 -1.11
CA ARG A 195 17.02 -35.57 -0.86
C ARG A 195 16.52 -34.70 0.28
N LYS A 196 17.38 -33.88 0.87
CA LYS A 196 17.02 -33.02 2.00
C LYS A 196 17.50 -31.58 1.77
N GLU A 197 16.62 -30.60 1.92
CA GLU A 197 16.94 -29.18 1.71
C GLU A 197 17.47 -28.53 3.00
N MET A 198 18.72 -28.85 3.37
CA MET A 198 19.33 -28.38 4.63
C MET A 198 19.46 -26.86 4.74
N GLY A 199 19.60 -26.16 3.60
CA GLY A 199 19.64 -24.69 3.57
C GLY A 199 18.29 -24.05 3.95
N GLU A 200 17.18 -24.63 3.49
CA GLU A 200 15.84 -24.16 3.89
C GLU A 200 15.57 -24.43 5.37
N TYR A 201 15.92 -25.62 5.85
CA TYR A 201 15.83 -25.93 7.28
C TYR A 201 16.64 -24.94 8.13
N SER A 202 17.90 -24.69 7.76
CA SER A 202 18.76 -23.75 8.49
C SER A 202 18.17 -22.35 8.52
N TYR A 203 17.64 -21.87 7.40
CA TYR A 203 16.98 -20.56 7.34
C TYR A 203 15.80 -20.47 8.29
N TRP A 204 14.86 -21.42 8.21
CA TRP A 204 13.65 -21.39 9.04
C TRP A 204 13.92 -21.61 10.53
N SER A 205 14.94 -22.41 10.87
CA SER A 205 15.40 -22.56 12.25
C SER A 205 15.99 -21.26 12.81
N MET A 206 16.73 -20.48 12.00
CA MET A 206 17.30 -19.18 12.40
C MET A 206 16.23 -18.08 12.55
N GLU A 207 15.18 -18.12 11.73
CA GLU A 207 14.02 -17.22 11.85
C GLU A 207 13.09 -17.57 13.04
N GLY A 208 13.43 -18.62 13.82
CA GLY A 208 12.63 -19.06 14.97
C GLY A 208 11.38 -19.87 14.59
N GLY A 209 11.32 -20.40 13.38
CA GLY A 209 10.23 -21.26 12.92
C GLY A 209 10.17 -22.58 13.68
N SER A 210 8.95 -23.04 14.01
CA SER A 210 8.73 -24.35 14.62
C SER A 210 8.75 -25.44 13.55
N VAL A 211 9.96 -25.77 13.06
CA VAL A 211 10.18 -26.74 11.97
C VAL A 211 11.16 -27.83 12.40
N SER A 212 10.99 -29.03 11.85
CA SER A 212 11.95 -30.14 11.95
C SER A 212 12.73 -30.27 10.64
N ASP A 213 13.97 -30.75 10.72
CA ASP A 213 14.77 -31.05 9.53
C ASP A 213 14.05 -32.03 8.58
N ASN A 214 13.30 -32.99 9.12
CA ASN A 214 12.49 -33.96 8.36
C ASN A 214 11.33 -33.34 7.59
N ASP A 215 10.94 -32.09 7.89
CA ASP A 215 9.92 -31.38 7.13
C ASP A 215 10.48 -30.93 5.77
N PHE A 216 11.81 -30.86 5.63
CA PHE A 216 12.56 -30.53 4.41
C PHE A 216 13.11 -31.76 3.68
N LEU A 217 12.65 -32.97 4.05
CA LEU A 217 12.88 -34.18 3.27
C LEU A 217 12.00 -34.16 2.02
N ILE A 218 12.63 -34.29 0.86
CA ILE A 218 11.99 -34.39 -0.45
C ILE A 218 12.12 -35.82 -0.94
N LEU A 219 10.99 -36.43 -1.30
CA LEU A 219 10.94 -37.71 -1.99
C LEU A 219 10.59 -37.46 -3.45
N ASP A 220 11.44 -37.93 -4.34
CA ASP A 220 11.17 -37.93 -5.77
C ASP A 220 10.36 -39.19 -6.13
N ALA A 221 9.23 -39.00 -6.81
CA ALA A 221 8.35 -40.09 -7.23
C ALA A 221 7.93 -39.93 -8.70
N LYS A 222 7.57 -41.06 -9.31
CA LYS A 222 7.23 -41.16 -10.73
C LYS A 222 5.91 -41.89 -10.91
N THR A 223 5.06 -41.43 -11.82
CA THR A 223 3.77 -42.07 -12.12
C THR A 223 3.34 -41.82 -13.56
N TYR A 224 2.49 -42.68 -14.10
CA TYR A 224 1.82 -42.48 -15.39
C TYR A 224 0.48 -41.74 -15.27
N TYR A 225 0.23 -41.13 -14.12
CA TYR A 225 -0.94 -40.32 -13.82
C TYR A 225 -0.58 -38.82 -13.73
N VAL A 226 -1.54 -37.93 -13.93
CA VAL A 226 -1.38 -36.48 -13.72
C VAL A 226 -2.17 -36.07 -12.48
N PRO A 227 -1.54 -36.05 -11.29
CA PRO A 227 -2.22 -35.68 -10.04
C PRO A 227 -2.42 -34.16 -9.92
N GLU A 228 -3.20 -33.72 -8.91
CA GLU A 228 -3.31 -32.29 -8.57
C GLU A 228 -2.12 -31.86 -7.69
N ILE A 229 -1.66 -30.61 -7.85
CA ILE A 229 -0.68 -30.03 -6.93
C ILE A 229 -1.26 -30.02 -5.50
N PHE A 230 -0.44 -30.32 -4.50
CA PHE A 230 -0.81 -30.51 -3.08
C PHE A 230 -1.70 -31.72 -2.75
N GLU A 231 -1.99 -32.58 -3.72
CA GLU A 231 -2.57 -33.88 -3.44
C GLU A 231 -1.72 -34.66 -2.43
N GLN A 232 -2.37 -35.28 -1.44
CA GLN A 232 -1.69 -36.10 -0.45
C GLN A 232 -1.20 -37.40 -1.07
N VAL A 233 -0.05 -37.89 -0.62
CA VAL A 233 0.50 -39.18 -1.00
C VAL A 233 0.96 -39.89 0.25
N SER A 234 0.44 -41.10 0.49
CA SER A 234 0.89 -41.93 1.61
C SER A 234 2.08 -42.76 1.19
N VAL A 235 3.19 -42.59 1.91
CA VAL A 235 4.45 -43.31 1.67
C VAL A 235 4.86 -43.98 2.97
N GLU A 236 4.79 -45.32 3.02
CA GLU A 236 5.18 -46.10 4.20
C GLU A 236 4.47 -45.64 5.49
N GLY A 237 3.18 -45.30 5.39
CA GLY A 237 2.37 -44.83 6.51
C GLY A 237 2.59 -43.36 6.89
N LYS A 238 3.48 -42.63 6.19
CA LYS A 238 3.69 -41.18 6.37
C LYS A 238 2.95 -40.40 5.29
N ASN A 239 2.42 -39.24 5.66
CA ASN A 239 1.70 -38.36 4.75
C ASN A 239 2.63 -37.30 4.17
N PHE A 240 2.75 -37.28 2.86
CA PHE A 240 3.40 -36.22 2.09
C PHE A 240 2.35 -35.51 1.23
N VAL A 241 2.72 -34.36 0.67
CA VAL A 241 1.94 -33.68 -0.37
C VAL A 241 2.82 -33.43 -1.58
N ILE A 242 2.21 -33.37 -2.77
CA ILE A 242 2.91 -33.01 -4.00
C ILE A 242 3.25 -31.52 -3.95
N ARG A 243 4.53 -31.18 -3.75
CA ARG A 243 5.01 -29.80 -3.73
C ARG A 243 5.40 -29.28 -5.10
N ARG A 244 5.76 -30.16 -6.04
CA ARG A 244 6.05 -29.83 -7.44
C ARG A 244 5.59 -30.98 -8.32
N LEU A 245 5.04 -30.63 -9.47
CA LEU A 245 4.55 -31.56 -10.48
C LEU A 245 5.15 -31.15 -11.82
N PHE A 246 5.77 -32.10 -12.50
CA PHE A 246 6.20 -31.97 -13.89
C PHE A 246 5.73 -33.19 -14.67
N SER A 247 4.79 -33.00 -15.58
CA SER A 247 4.29 -34.04 -16.49
C SER A 247 4.86 -33.82 -17.89
N GLU A 248 5.27 -34.88 -18.56
CA GLU A 248 5.78 -34.87 -19.93
C GLU A 248 5.16 -36.01 -20.77
N LEU A 249 4.98 -35.79 -22.06
CA LEU A 249 4.69 -36.86 -23.01
C LEU A 249 6.00 -37.52 -23.44
N LYS A 250 6.19 -38.80 -23.08
CA LYS A 250 7.41 -39.56 -23.37
C LYS A 250 7.05 -40.89 -24.01
N LYS A 251 7.57 -41.13 -25.22
CA LYS A 251 7.29 -42.35 -26.02
C LYS A 251 5.78 -42.64 -26.15
N GLY A 252 4.98 -41.58 -26.35
CA GLY A 252 3.52 -41.69 -26.54
C GLY A 252 2.70 -41.85 -25.25
N LEU A 253 3.32 -41.84 -24.06
CA LEU A 253 2.65 -41.93 -22.77
C LEU A 253 2.91 -40.69 -21.91
N ILE A 254 1.88 -40.20 -21.20
CA ILE A 254 2.08 -39.16 -20.18
C ILE A 254 2.79 -39.77 -18.97
N TYR A 255 3.81 -39.07 -18.51
CA TYR A 255 4.65 -39.45 -17.40
C TYR A 255 4.89 -38.25 -16.49
N SER A 256 4.64 -38.41 -15.19
CA SER A 256 4.80 -37.35 -14.19
C SER A 256 5.94 -37.64 -13.24
N HIS A 257 6.77 -36.63 -13.04
CA HIS A 257 7.77 -36.54 -11.98
C HIS A 257 7.21 -35.65 -10.87
N LEU A 258 7.23 -36.16 -9.64
CA LEU A 258 6.65 -35.54 -8.46
C LEU A 258 7.75 -35.30 -7.44
N GLU A 259 7.75 -34.11 -6.83
CA GLU A 259 8.46 -33.89 -5.58
C GLU A 259 7.45 -33.91 -4.44
N LEU A 260 7.64 -34.82 -3.49
CA LEU A 260 6.80 -35.02 -2.32
C LEU A 260 7.49 -34.46 -1.08
N GLN A 261 6.78 -33.67 -0.28
CA GLN A 261 7.30 -33.09 0.96
C GLN A 261 6.20 -33.05 2.02
N LYS A 262 6.55 -33.04 3.30
CA LYS A 262 5.57 -32.74 4.35
C LYS A 262 5.07 -31.30 4.20
N LYS A 263 3.78 -31.07 4.46
CA LYS A 263 3.18 -29.73 4.32
C LYS A 263 3.87 -28.68 5.20
N GLU A 264 4.38 -29.09 6.37
CA GLU A 264 5.05 -28.21 7.34
C GLU A 264 6.34 -27.58 6.79
N GLY A 265 6.99 -28.22 5.81
CA GLY A 265 8.21 -27.69 5.18
C GLY A 265 7.96 -26.90 3.89
N ILE A 266 6.71 -26.75 3.45
CA ILE A 266 6.36 -25.97 2.25
C ILE A 266 5.99 -24.56 2.69
N LEU A 267 7.02 -23.73 2.87
CA LEU A 267 6.92 -22.38 3.42
C LEU A 267 7.47 -21.35 2.44
N GLN A 268 6.90 -20.15 2.46
CA GLN A 268 7.38 -19.01 1.66
C GLN A 268 8.04 -17.96 2.58
N ARG A 269 9.30 -17.62 2.29
CA ARG A 269 9.99 -16.51 2.98
C ARG A 269 9.24 -15.21 2.78
N SER A 270 9.18 -14.39 3.84
CA SER A 270 8.52 -13.08 3.81
C SER A 270 9.11 -12.19 2.73
N ARG A 271 8.23 -11.60 1.92
CA ARG A 271 8.56 -10.63 0.88
C ARG A 271 8.06 -9.26 1.33
N TYR A 272 8.87 -8.25 1.11
CA TYR A 272 8.56 -6.87 1.48
C TYR A 272 8.47 -6.00 0.22
N PRO A 273 7.67 -4.91 0.22
CA PRO A 273 7.53 -4.02 -0.92
C PRO A 273 8.77 -3.10 -1.05
N MET A 274 9.91 -3.66 -1.44
CA MET A 274 11.18 -2.92 -1.44
C MET A 274 11.19 -1.68 -2.34
N HIS A 275 10.37 -1.66 -3.38
CA HIS A 275 10.25 -0.56 -4.35
C HIS A 275 9.44 0.63 -3.81
N ILE A 276 8.73 0.51 -2.69
CA ILE A 276 8.06 1.64 -2.03
C ILE A 276 8.99 2.38 -1.06
N ILE A 277 10.14 1.79 -0.70
CA ILE A 277 11.08 2.41 0.24
C ILE A 277 11.60 3.71 -0.35
N GLY A 278 11.49 4.79 0.41
CA GLY A 278 11.87 6.14 -0.04
C GLY A 278 10.78 6.86 -0.84
N VAL A 279 9.67 6.20 -1.16
CA VAL A 279 8.54 6.84 -1.87
C VAL A 279 7.75 7.72 -0.90
N ALA A 280 7.33 8.88 -1.40
CA ALA A 280 6.46 9.82 -0.71
C ALA A 280 5.19 10.04 -1.54
N LEU A 281 4.09 9.39 -1.16
CA LEU A 281 2.82 9.47 -1.87
C LEU A 281 2.07 10.74 -1.49
N ASN A 282 1.57 11.50 -2.46
CA ASN A 282 0.73 12.66 -2.18
C ASN A 282 -0.63 12.24 -1.62
N GLY A 283 -1.19 13.10 -0.78
CA GLY A 283 -2.55 12.95 -0.30
C GLY A 283 -3.09 14.21 0.36
N LYS A 284 -4.38 14.18 0.67
CA LYS A 284 -5.11 15.28 1.31
C LYS A 284 -5.54 14.94 2.72
N VAL A 285 -5.33 15.87 3.65
CA VAL A 285 -5.74 15.71 5.04
C VAL A 285 -7.27 15.74 5.15
N LEU A 286 -7.83 14.71 5.81
CA LEU A 286 -9.27 14.57 6.04
C LEU A 286 -9.66 14.94 7.46
N GLU A 287 -8.91 14.44 8.43
CA GLU A 287 -9.12 14.61 9.86
C GLU A 287 -7.78 14.71 10.58
N ILE A 288 -7.79 15.43 11.70
CA ILE A 288 -6.63 15.62 12.56
C ILE A 288 -7.03 15.24 13.98
N SER A 289 -6.19 14.47 14.66
CA SER A 289 -6.38 14.08 16.05
C SER A 289 -5.04 13.98 16.77
N GLY A 290 -4.73 14.96 17.61
CA GLY A 290 -3.44 15.07 18.28
C GLY A 290 -2.30 15.14 17.25
N THR A 291 -1.35 14.21 17.34
CA THR A 291 -0.17 14.12 16.45
C THR A 291 -0.38 13.24 15.23
N LYS A 292 -1.62 12.84 14.95
CA LYS A 292 -1.96 11.98 13.81
C LYS A 292 -2.97 12.64 12.89
N ILE A 293 -2.95 12.21 11.63
CA ILE A 293 -3.86 12.65 10.58
C ILE A 293 -4.43 11.47 9.82
N LYS A 294 -5.67 11.59 9.35
CA LYS A 294 -6.21 10.73 8.28
C LYS A 294 -5.99 11.41 6.95
N VAL A 295 -5.61 10.64 5.94
CA VAL A 295 -5.23 11.16 4.64
C VAL A 295 -5.89 10.34 3.54
N HIS A 296 -6.52 11.04 2.59
CA HIS A 296 -6.89 10.44 1.31
C HIS A 296 -5.65 10.42 0.41
N LEU A 297 -5.20 9.23 0.02
CA LEU A 297 -4.04 9.09 -0.85
C LEU A 297 -4.43 9.25 -2.32
N ASP A 298 -3.66 10.04 -3.06
CA ASP A 298 -3.94 10.30 -4.49
C ASP A 298 -3.84 9.02 -5.34
N ILE A 299 -3.11 8.01 -4.86
CA ILE A 299 -3.01 6.70 -5.53
C ILE A 299 -4.34 5.94 -5.59
N ASP A 300 -5.32 6.28 -4.74
CA ASP A 300 -6.55 5.50 -4.56
C ASP A 300 -7.70 5.87 -5.52
N LYS A 301 -7.50 6.86 -6.40
CA LYS A 301 -8.48 7.32 -7.41
C LYS A 301 -9.94 7.42 -6.92
N GLY A 302 -10.15 7.70 -5.62
CA GLY A 302 -11.46 7.94 -5.00
C GLY A 302 -12.21 6.74 -4.38
N ASN A 303 -11.67 5.51 -4.43
CA ASN A 303 -12.37 4.30 -3.93
C ASN A 303 -11.77 3.71 -2.64
N GLY A 304 -10.81 4.39 -2.02
CA GLY A 304 -10.16 3.95 -0.78
C GLY A 304 -11.01 4.19 0.47
N LYS A 305 -10.94 3.27 1.45
CA LYS A 305 -11.43 3.54 2.81
C LYS A 305 -10.36 4.32 3.58
N ASP A 306 -10.52 5.63 3.71
CA ASP A 306 -9.52 6.49 4.36
C ASP A 306 -9.63 6.46 5.90
N VAL A 307 -9.15 5.37 6.51
CA VAL A 307 -9.31 5.11 7.95
C VAL A 307 -8.00 5.07 8.73
N TYR A 308 -6.85 5.04 8.06
CA TYR A 308 -5.56 4.91 8.73
C TYR A 308 -5.11 6.25 9.33
N TRP A 309 -4.68 6.22 10.58
CA TRP A 309 -4.13 7.38 11.28
C TRP A 309 -2.61 7.41 11.14
N PHE A 310 -2.13 8.23 10.21
CA PHE A 310 -0.71 8.45 9.95
C PHE A 310 -0.09 9.34 11.04
N PRO A 311 1.02 8.94 11.68
CA PRO A 311 1.78 9.84 12.54
C PRO A 311 2.38 10.98 11.70
N PHE A 312 2.24 12.22 12.17
CA PHE A 312 2.77 13.39 11.47
C PHE A 312 4.15 13.77 12.02
N SER A 313 5.10 13.98 11.11
CA SER A 313 6.46 14.42 11.44
C SER A 313 6.50 15.93 11.70
N THR A 314 6.90 16.33 12.90
CA THR A 314 7.08 17.73 13.28
C THR A 314 8.57 18.10 13.35
N LEU A 315 8.90 19.39 13.27
CA LEU A 315 10.30 19.85 13.33
C LEU A 315 10.94 19.66 14.71
N SER A 316 10.14 19.63 15.77
CA SER A 316 10.59 19.46 17.14
C SER A 316 9.49 18.80 17.95
N ALA A 317 9.83 17.71 18.64
CA ALA A 317 8.92 16.93 19.46
C ALA A 317 9.63 16.52 20.76
N SER A 318 9.30 17.19 21.87
CA SER A 318 9.82 16.86 23.20
C SER A 318 8.82 15.97 23.97
N PRO A 319 9.30 15.09 24.87
CA PRO A 319 8.43 14.23 25.68
C PRO A 319 7.46 14.99 26.60
N ASP A 320 7.78 16.24 26.96
CA ASP A 320 6.97 17.11 27.82
C ASP A 320 5.89 17.90 27.05
N GLY A 321 5.76 17.68 25.75
CA GLY A 321 4.81 18.38 24.88
C GLY A 321 5.31 19.74 24.37
N SER A 322 6.51 20.17 24.75
CA SER A 322 7.15 21.33 24.13
C SER A 322 7.61 21.01 22.70
N GLY A 323 7.67 22.03 21.84
CA GLY A 323 8.14 21.88 20.46
C GLY A 323 7.24 22.54 19.42
N TRP A 324 7.36 22.09 18.18
CA TRP A 324 6.59 22.61 17.05
C TRP A 324 5.32 21.80 16.85
N TYR A 325 4.24 22.25 17.50
CA TYR A 325 2.91 21.72 17.29
C TYR A 325 2.13 22.59 16.29
N TYR A 326 2.39 22.35 15.01
CA TYR A 326 1.73 23.05 13.90
C TYR A 326 1.19 21.99 12.93
N MET A 327 0.08 21.38 13.32
CA MET A 327 -0.57 20.34 12.54
C MET A 327 -1.14 20.93 11.24
N PRO A 328 -1.15 20.17 10.14
CA PRO A 328 -1.83 20.59 8.92
C PRO A 328 -3.33 20.70 9.17
N GLU A 329 -4.01 21.45 8.33
CA GLU A 329 -5.45 21.67 8.38
C GLU A 329 -6.19 20.71 7.45
N LYS A 330 -7.50 20.56 7.67
CA LYS A 330 -8.34 19.75 6.78
C LYS A 330 -8.28 20.32 5.36
N GLY A 331 -7.97 19.48 4.39
CA GLY A 331 -7.82 19.85 2.98
C GLY A 331 -6.40 20.19 2.56
N ASP A 332 -5.45 20.31 3.51
CA ASP A 332 -4.05 20.53 3.19
C ASP A 332 -3.45 19.33 2.43
N ASN A 333 -2.49 19.64 1.56
CA ASN A 333 -1.69 18.62 0.89
C ASN A 333 -0.55 18.16 1.81
N VAL A 334 -0.40 16.86 1.94
CA VAL A 334 0.70 16.20 2.66
C VAL A 334 1.32 15.11 1.80
N ARG A 335 2.46 14.59 2.22
CA ARG A 335 3.06 13.39 1.64
C ARG A 335 3.17 12.28 2.68
N ILE A 336 2.88 11.07 2.28
CA ILE A 336 2.98 9.86 3.10
C ILE A 336 4.25 9.13 2.68
N TYR A 337 5.25 9.15 3.55
CA TYR A 337 6.61 8.65 3.32
C TYR A 337 6.82 7.26 3.92
N PHE A 338 7.42 6.37 3.14
CA PHE A 338 7.72 4.99 3.53
C PHE A 338 9.24 4.82 3.76
N PRO A 339 9.73 4.91 5.00
CA PRO A 339 11.18 4.93 5.28
C PRO A 339 11.84 3.55 5.26
N SER A 340 11.05 2.48 5.33
CA SER A 340 11.55 1.12 5.56
C SER A 340 10.74 0.08 4.80
N LYS A 341 11.20 -1.17 4.84
CA LYS A 341 10.50 -2.33 4.26
C LYS A 341 9.18 -2.66 4.96
N HIS A 342 8.94 -2.13 6.17
CA HIS A 342 7.71 -2.31 6.94
C HIS A 342 6.75 -1.16 6.70
N THR A 343 5.55 -1.46 6.23
CA THR A 343 4.57 -0.43 5.87
C THR A 343 3.97 0.27 7.09
N LYS A 344 4.05 -0.32 8.29
CA LYS A 344 3.70 0.37 9.54
C LYS A 344 4.63 1.53 9.92
N ASP A 345 5.85 1.58 9.38
CA ASP A 345 6.83 2.63 9.68
C ASP A 345 6.52 3.93 8.91
N VAL A 346 5.40 3.95 8.19
CA VAL A 346 4.93 5.08 7.40
C VAL A 346 4.72 6.34 8.25
N ILE A 347 5.16 7.48 7.74
CA ILE A 347 5.00 8.79 8.39
C ILE A 347 4.43 9.81 7.40
N ALA A 348 3.59 10.70 7.90
CA ALA A 348 3.16 11.87 7.15
C ALA A 348 4.20 13.00 7.29
N VAL A 349 4.53 13.63 6.17
CA VAL A 349 5.48 14.75 6.07
C VAL A 349 4.88 15.88 5.22
N SER A 350 5.44 17.08 5.34
CA SER A 350 4.98 18.25 4.59
C SER A 350 5.09 18.06 3.07
N ALA A 351 4.08 18.53 2.34
CA ALA A 351 4.12 18.63 0.89
C ALA A 351 4.89 19.87 0.41
N VAL A 352 5.23 19.89 -0.87
CA VAL A 352 5.63 21.13 -1.55
C VAL A 352 4.39 22.01 -1.68
N SER A 353 4.54 23.31 -1.39
CA SER A 353 3.43 24.25 -1.51
C SER A 353 2.88 24.25 -2.94
N SER A 354 1.57 24.09 -3.07
CA SER A 354 0.83 24.24 -4.32
C SER A 354 0.26 25.65 -4.50
N TYR A 355 0.66 26.59 -3.64
CA TYR A 355 0.23 27.98 -3.70
C TYR A 355 0.83 28.66 -4.93
N ASP A 356 -0.02 29.25 -5.78
CA ASP A 356 0.37 29.85 -7.06
C ASP A 356 0.31 31.38 -7.06
N GLY A 357 -0.13 32.00 -5.97
CA GLY A 357 -0.24 33.46 -5.83
C GLY A 357 -1.32 34.13 -6.68
N LYS A 358 -2.17 33.37 -7.39
CA LYS A 358 -3.10 33.91 -8.42
C LYS A 358 -4.54 34.07 -7.96
N SER A 359 -4.78 34.14 -6.66
CA SER A 359 -6.13 34.32 -6.13
C SER A 359 -6.63 35.75 -6.39
N GLU A 360 -7.70 35.92 -7.17
CA GLU A 360 -8.28 37.23 -7.46
C GLU A 360 -8.68 37.98 -6.16
N GLY A 361 -8.29 39.25 -6.07
CA GLY A 361 -8.63 40.11 -4.93
C GLY A 361 -7.85 39.81 -3.63
N VAL A 362 -6.93 38.84 -3.63
CA VAL A 362 -6.07 38.53 -2.48
C VAL A 362 -4.61 38.82 -2.84
N PRO A 363 -3.90 39.68 -2.08
CA PRO A 363 -2.47 39.88 -2.31
C PRO A 363 -1.68 38.57 -2.25
N ASP A 364 -0.73 38.40 -3.16
CA ASP A 364 0.16 37.25 -3.17
C ASP A 364 1.00 37.22 -1.89
N ARG A 365 0.75 36.23 -1.03
CA ARG A 365 1.41 36.10 0.27
C ARG A 365 2.84 35.55 0.14
N MET A 366 3.16 34.86 -0.95
CA MET A 366 4.48 34.30 -1.23
C MET A 366 5.20 35.03 -2.37
N GLY A 367 4.66 36.16 -2.83
CA GLY A 367 5.22 36.95 -3.94
C GLY A 367 6.57 37.60 -3.65
N SER A 368 6.98 37.66 -2.37
CA SER A 368 8.31 38.12 -1.96
C SER A 368 8.94 37.22 -0.90
N SER A 369 10.13 36.69 -1.20
CA SER A 369 10.92 35.88 -0.27
C SER A 369 11.53 36.66 0.91
N SER A 370 11.51 38.01 0.85
CA SER A 370 11.95 38.86 1.95
C SER A 370 10.91 38.98 3.08
N THR A 371 9.67 38.58 2.83
CA THR A 371 8.63 38.49 3.85
C THR A 371 8.54 37.06 4.37
N LYS A 372 8.67 36.88 5.68
CA LYS A 372 8.50 35.59 6.36
C LYS A 372 7.28 35.69 7.25
N TYR A 373 6.36 34.73 7.19
CA TYR A 373 5.17 34.75 8.03
C TYR A 373 4.81 33.36 8.53
N LEU A 374 4.11 33.33 9.66
CA LEU A 374 3.42 32.17 10.22
C LEU A 374 1.98 32.60 10.49
N SER A 375 1.01 31.91 9.91
CA SER A 375 -0.40 32.26 10.05
C SER A 375 -1.31 31.06 9.98
N ASN A 376 -2.41 31.10 10.71
CA ASN A 376 -3.40 30.03 10.73
C ASN A 376 -4.74 30.43 10.09
N PRO A 377 -5.68 29.49 9.91
CA PRO A 377 -6.99 29.77 9.29
C PRO A 377 -7.86 30.76 10.07
N HIS A 378 -7.57 31.01 11.35
CA HIS A 378 -8.29 31.98 12.18
C HIS A 378 -7.82 33.43 11.97
N GLY A 379 -6.87 33.65 11.05
CA GLY A 379 -6.40 34.97 10.68
C GLY A 379 -5.45 35.60 11.71
N GLN A 380 -4.84 34.78 12.56
CA GLN A 380 -3.72 35.18 13.42
C GLN A 380 -2.42 35.06 12.62
N GLU A 381 -1.53 36.04 12.78
CA GLU A 381 -0.29 36.12 12.00
C GLU A 381 0.87 36.70 12.82
N MET A 382 2.04 36.06 12.67
CA MET A 382 3.35 36.63 12.96
C MET A 382 4.07 36.86 11.63
N ARG A 383 4.56 38.07 11.37
CA ARG A 383 5.17 38.45 10.09
C ARG A 383 6.42 39.30 10.29
N LEU A 384 7.49 38.92 9.61
CA LEU A 384 8.74 39.67 9.46
C LEU A 384 8.81 40.23 8.04
N ALA A 385 8.85 41.54 7.89
CA ALA A 385 8.86 42.23 6.61
C ALA A 385 9.98 43.28 6.54
N ALA A 386 10.16 43.90 5.37
CA ALA A 386 11.22 44.87 5.13
C ALA A 386 11.10 46.15 6.00
N ASP A 387 9.92 46.43 6.54
CA ASP A 387 9.63 47.62 7.34
C ASP A 387 9.43 47.33 8.83
N GLY A 388 9.50 46.06 9.26
CA GLY A 388 9.44 45.70 10.68
C GLY A 388 8.85 44.32 11.00
N ILE A 389 8.52 44.15 12.27
CA ILE A 389 7.93 42.94 12.87
C ILE A 389 6.47 43.19 13.20
N TYR A 390 5.62 42.23 12.88
CA TYR A 390 4.17 42.30 13.06
C TYR A 390 3.65 41.09 13.84
N LEU A 391 2.82 41.35 14.84
CA LEU A 391 1.95 40.37 15.47
C LEU A 391 0.51 40.86 15.32
N SER A 392 -0.38 40.04 14.76
CA SER A 392 -1.77 40.44 14.55
C SER A 392 -2.76 39.32 14.85
N SER A 393 -3.92 39.71 15.37
CA SER A 393 -5.05 38.84 15.63
C SER A 393 -6.17 39.08 14.62
N SER A 394 -6.89 38.02 14.27
CA SER A 394 -8.19 38.04 13.57
C SER A 394 -8.38 39.23 12.63
N LYS A 395 -7.66 39.21 11.50
CA LYS A 395 -7.71 40.25 10.45
C LYS A 395 -7.45 41.68 10.96
N GLY A 396 -6.52 41.84 11.91
CA GLY A 396 -6.08 43.14 12.43
C GLY A 396 -7.00 43.75 13.50
N SER A 397 -7.72 42.93 14.26
CA SER A 397 -8.55 43.43 15.38
C SER A 397 -7.71 43.95 16.54
N ALA A 398 -6.54 43.36 16.76
CA ALA A 398 -5.47 43.89 17.57
C ALA A 398 -4.12 43.56 16.92
N SER A 399 -3.13 44.44 17.10
CA SER A 399 -1.80 44.30 16.53
C SER A 399 -0.70 44.96 17.35
N VAL A 400 0.49 44.37 17.26
CA VAL A 400 1.76 44.99 17.68
C VAL A 400 2.63 45.14 16.43
N LYS A 401 3.16 46.34 16.21
CA LYS A 401 4.17 46.63 15.19
C LYS A 401 5.43 47.14 15.86
N ILE A 402 6.57 46.58 15.48
CA ILE A 402 7.89 47.10 15.82
C ILE A 402 8.54 47.49 14.49
N GLY A 403 8.67 48.79 14.22
CA GLY A 403 9.27 49.31 13.00
C GLY A 403 10.80 49.32 13.09
N ASN A 404 11.47 49.27 11.93
CA ASN A 404 12.94 49.30 11.87
C ASN A 404 13.55 50.62 12.33
N GLY A 405 12.74 51.70 12.42
CA GLY A 405 13.14 52.98 12.99
C GLY A 405 13.15 52.99 14.53
N GLY A 406 12.74 51.91 15.18
CA GLY A 406 12.61 51.80 16.63
C GLY A 406 11.25 52.17 17.18
N ASP A 407 10.28 52.53 16.32
CA ASP A 407 8.91 52.80 16.71
C ASP A 407 8.18 51.51 17.12
N VAL A 408 7.42 51.58 18.21
CA VAL A 408 6.56 50.48 18.67
C VAL A 408 5.13 50.98 18.74
N THR A 409 4.22 50.32 18.02
CA THR A 409 2.80 50.65 17.99
C THR A 409 1.97 49.49 18.50
N LEU A 410 1.10 49.76 19.47
CA LEU A 410 0.06 48.85 19.93
C LEU A 410 -1.30 49.41 19.50
N SER A 411 -2.13 48.57 18.88
CA SER A 411 -3.47 48.97 18.42
C SER A 411 -4.47 47.86 18.71
N ALA A 412 -5.67 48.25 19.17
CA ALA A 412 -6.79 47.34 19.37
C ALA A 412 -8.11 48.06 19.07
N LYS A 413 -9.05 47.34 18.46
CA LYS A 413 -10.45 47.81 18.32
C LYS A 413 -11.23 47.72 19.62
N GLY A 414 -10.83 46.79 20.50
CA GLY A 414 -11.37 46.63 21.84
C GLY A 414 -10.54 47.40 22.86
N THR A 415 -10.31 46.78 24.01
CA THR A 415 -9.56 47.38 25.12
C THR A 415 -8.09 46.94 25.11
N ILE A 416 -7.18 47.88 25.38
CA ILE A 416 -5.81 47.58 25.79
C ILE A 416 -5.76 47.70 27.32
N GLN A 417 -5.51 46.59 28.01
CA GLN A 417 -5.36 46.55 29.47
C GLN A 417 -3.90 46.26 29.82
N ILE A 418 -3.32 47.10 30.68
CA ILE A 418 -1.96 46.95 31.22
C ILE A 418 -2.08 46.80 32.74
N GLU A 419 -1.59 45.69 33.28
CA GLU A 419 -1.67 45.35 34.70
C GLU A 419 -0.29 44.97 35.24
N ALA A 420 0.08 45.53 36.39
CA ALA A 420 1.33 45.22 37.09
C ALA A 420 1.05 44.98 38.57
N GLN A 421 1.63 43.92 39.15
CA GLN A 421 1.42 43.57 40.57
C GLN A 421 2.11 44.53 41.54
N ASN A 422 3.26 45.08 41.14
CA ASN A 422 4.04 46.00 41.97
C ASN A 422 3.91 47.43 41.46
N ASN A 423 4.70 47.79 40.45
CA ASN A 423 4.77 49.15 39.91
C ASN A 423 4.60 49.14 38.39
N LEU A 424 3.95 50.19 37.86
CA LEU A 424 3.97 50.56 36.45
C LEU A 424 4.66 51.91 36.34
N GLU A 425 5.77 51.98 35.60
CA GLU A 425 6.54 53.21 35.39
C GLU A 425 6.47 53.60 33.91
N LEU A 426 6.09 54.85 33.64
CA LEU A 426 6.07 55.43 32.29
C LEU A 426 6.98 56.66 32.31
N SER A 427 8.03 56.64 31.48
CA SER A 427 8.99 57.74 31.35
C SER A 427 9.25 58.05 29.88
N ALA A 428 9.39 59.34 29.58
CA ALA A 428 9.80 59.83 28.28
C ALA A 428 10.73 61.03 28.49
N GLU A 429 11.76 61.17 27.66
CA GLU A 429 12.70 62.29 27.73
C GLU A 429 12.01 63.61 27.34
N GLU A 430 11.18 63.57 26.31
CA GLU A 430 10.51 64.76 25.77
C GLU A 430 9.10 64.94 26.35
N ALA A 431 8.20 63.98 26.12
CA ALA A 431 6.80 64.11 26.51
C ALA A 431 6.07 62.77 26.63
N ILE A 432 5.07 62.72 27.51
CA ILE A 432 4.03 61.68 27.55
C ILE A 432 2.71 62.36 27.18
N SER A 433 2.07 61.90 26.10
CA SER A 433 0.73 62.34 25.69
C SER A 433 -0.31 61.26 25.99
N LEU A 434 -1.44 61.66 26.56
CA LEU A 434 -2.60 60.81 26.82
C LEU A 434 -3.84 61.53 26.30
N GLU A 435 -4.53 60.92 25.36
CA GLU A 435 -5.68 61.51 24.66
C GLU A 435 -6.90 60.61 24.75
N ALA A 436 -8.05 61.20 25.04
CA ALA A 436 -9.35 60.52 25.08
C ALA A 436 -10.44 61.44 24.55
N LEU A 437 -11.36 60.89 23.74
CA LEU A 437 -12.46 61.66 23.16
C LEU A 437 -13.55 61.98 24.20
N GLU A 438 -13.89 61.01 25.05
CA GLU A 438 -15.01 61.14 25.99
C GLU A 438 -14.54 61.41 27.42
N THR A 439 -13.65 60.59 27.96
CA THR A 439 -13.21 60.72 29.36
C THR A 439 -11.83 60.09 29.56
N ALA A 440 -10.97 60.75 30.34
CA ALA A 440 -9.73 60.19 30.86
C ALA A 440 -9.75 60.22 32.40
N VAL A 441 -9.44 59.08 33.03
CA VAL A 441 -9.55 58.89 34.49
C VAL A 441 -8.29 58.26 35.05
N VAL A 442 -7.72 58.88 36.08
CA VAL A 442 -6.66 58.30 36.91
C VAL A 442 -7.20 58.17 38.33
N THR A 443 -7.25 56.95 38.86
CA THR A 443 -7.85 56.67 40.18
C THR A 443 -6.92 55.87 41.08
N CYS A 444 -6.93 56.20 42.36
CA CYS A 444 -6.43 55.37 43.44
C CYS A 444 -7.62 54.75 44.18
N VAL A 445 -7.59 53.43 44.40
CA VAL A 445 -8.66 52.68 45.08
C VAL A 445 -8.94 53.15 46.51
N LYS A 446 -7.99 53.87 47.13
CA LYS A 446 -8.17 54.52 48.44
C LYS A 446 -8.93 55.86 48.39
N GLY A 447 -9.48 56.22 47.23
CA GLY A 447 -10.43 57.33 47.07
C GLY A 447 -9.92 58.57 46.33
N GLY A 448 -8.66 58.60 45.91
CA GLY A 448 -8.11 59.69 45.08
C GLY A 448 -8.49 59.52 43.61
N ALA A 449 -8.90 60.59 42.92
CA ALA A 449 -9.19 60.55 41.49
C ALA A 449 -8.93 61.87 40.77
N VAL A 450 -8.43 61.79 39.53
CA VAL A 450 -8.35 62.86 38.55
C VAL A 450 -9.18 62.43 37.33
N LYS A 451 -10.18 63.22 36.95
CA LYS A 451 -11.09 62.91 35.83
C LYS A 451 -11.18 64.09 34.87
N MET A 452 -10.92 63.86 33.60
CA MET A 452 -11.18 64.79 32.49
C MET A 452 -12.41 64.28 31.75
N ILE A 453 -13.45 65.11 31.61
CA ILE A 453 -14.74 64.73 31.02
C ILE A 453 -15.00 65.46 29.69
N SER A 454 -15.97 64.97 28.92
CA SER A 454 -16.20 65.36 27.52
C SER A 454 -16.58 66.83 27.29
N ASP A 455 -17.00 67.56 28.33
CA ASP A 455 -17.31 68.99 28.26
C ASP A 455 -16.10 69.91 28.54
N GLY A 456 -14.89 69.32 28.65
CA GLY A 456 -13.62 70.04 28.84
C GLY A 456 -13.27 70.36 30.28
N LYS A 457 -14.03 69.86 31.28
CA LYS A 457 -13.74 70.10 32.70
C LYS A 457 -12.74 69.08 33.27
N LEU A 458 -11.92 69.56 34.20
CA LEU A 458 -11.05 68.76 35.07
C LEU A 458 -11.65 68.65 36.47
N LEU A 459 -11.89 67.43 36.94
CA LEU A 459 -12.39 67.12 38.28
C LEU A 459 -11.30 66.42 39.10
N ILE A 460 -11.00 66.96 40.28
CA ILE A 460 -10.04 66.39 41.23
C ILE A 460 -10.80 66.03 42.52
N GLN A 461 -10.70 64.78 42.95
CA GLN A 461 -11.40 64.23 44.12
C GLN A 461 -10.42 63.50 45.05
N GLY A 462 -10.59 63.66 46.35
CA GLY A 462 -9.85 62.94 47.39
C GLY A 462 -10.42 63.18 48.78
N THR A 463 -9.97 62.41 49.77
CA THR A 463 -10.34 62.63 51.19
C THR A 463 -9.84 63.97 51.73
N GLU A 464 -8.75 64.48 51.15
CA GLU A 464 -8.19 65.81 51.36
C GLU A 464 -7.62 66.27 50.00
N VAL A 465 -8.01 67.44 49.50
CA VAL A 465 -7.51 68.00 48.23
C VAL A 465 -6.75 69.28 48.55
N LYS A 466 -5.44 69.30 48.30
CA LYS A 466 -4.58 70.48 48.46
C LYS A 466 -4.26 71.04 47.09
N VAL A 467 -4.76 72.24 46.79
CA VAL A 467 -4.42 73.00 45.59
C VAL A 467 -3.56 74.17 46.08
N ASN A 468 -2.27 74.13 45.77
CA ASN A 468 -1.32 75.20 46.12
C ASN A 468 -1.12 76.15 44.95
#